data_AF-A0A241W797-F1
#
_entry.id   AF-A0A241W797-F1
#
_cell.length_a   1.000
_cell.length_b   1.000
_cell.length_c   1.000
_cell.angle_alpha   90.00
_cell.angle_beta   90.00
_cell.angle_gamma   90.00
#
_symmetry.space_group_name_H-M   'P 1'
#
loop_
_entity.id
_entity.type
_entity.pdbx_description
1 polymer ?
#
loop_
_entity_poly.entity_id
_entity_poly.type
_entity_poly.pdbx_seq_one_letter_code
_entity_poly.pdbx_strand_id
1 'polypeptide(L)'
;MKRQLALILLCCPSFTFASYVNSCLLTGVVLKPTSTMMMSFTSPEGEREASKLSVKLQIQKAEKHGRADSGCDGFKGKTLDIQIDQPPLISLKKGQMIKIQSMLKDAFPQQGYRQSYTLILPK
;
A
#
# COMPACT_ATOMS: atom_id res chain seq x y z
N MET A 1 -32.82 -44.16 -37.79
CA MET A 1 -33.49 -43.27 -36.82
C MET A 1 -32.52 -42.15 -36.43
N LYS A 2 -33.05 -40.94 -36.25
CA LYS A 2 -32.33 -39.67 -36.13
C LYS A 2 -31.46 -39.58 -34.86
N ARG A 3 -30.29 -38.97 -35.07
CA ARG A 3 -29.39 -38.27 -34.12
C ARG A 3 -30.06 -37.85 -32.80
N GLN A 4 -29.33 -37.95 -31.69
CA GLN A 4 -28.89 -36.75 -30.93
C GLN A 4 -27.65 -37.10 -30.09
N LEU A 5 -26.50 -36.52 -30.46
CA LEU A 5 -25.35 -36.35 -29.57
C LEU A 5 -25.71 -35.23 -28.60
N ALA A 6 -25.97 -35.55 -27.35
CA ALA A 6 -26.13 -34.56 -26.29
C ALA A 6 -24.74 -34.10 -25.82
N LEU A 7 -24.25 -32.99 -26.37
CA LEU A 7 -23.04 -32.32 -25.92
C LEU A 7 -23.36 -31.60 -24.59
N ILE A 8 -23.05 -32.23 -23.47
CA ILE A 8 -23.18 -31.61 -22.14
C ILE A 8 -22.09 -30.54 -22.03
N LEU A 9 -22.48 -29.27 -22.19
CA LEU A 9 -21.62 -28.12 -21.85
C LEU A 9 -21.40 -28.13 -20.33
N LEU A 10 -20.21 -28.58 -19.92
CA LEU A 10 -19.71 -28.36 -18.57
C LEU A 10 -19.45 -26.85 -18.39
N CYS A 11 -20.39 -26.14 -17.75
CA CYS A 11 -20.12 -24.82 -17.19
C CYS A 11 -19.16 -24.99 -16.01
N CYS A 12 -17.84 -24.94 -16.26
CA CYS A 12 -16.87 -24.76 -15.20
C CYS A 12 -17.00 -23.31 -14.68
N PRO A 13 -17.49 -23.07 -13.44
CA PRO A 13 -17.40 -21.74 -12.86
C PRO A 13 -15.92 -21.40 -12.75
N SER A 14 -15.47 -20.42 -13.54
CA SER A 14 -14.15 -19.86 -13.38
C SER A 14 -14.15 -19.13 -12.04
N PHE A 15 -13.62 -19.77 -10.99
CA PHE A 15 -13.34 -19.09 -9.73
C PHE A 15 -12.21 -18.09 -9.99
N THR A 16 -12.57 -16.89 -10.45
CA THR A 16 -11.64 -15.77 -10.51
C THR A 16 -11.43 -15.28 -9.09
N PHE A 17 -10.27 -15.58 -8.50
CA PHE A 17 -9.85 -14.93 -7.27
C PHE A 17 -9.64 -13.44 -7.58
N ALA A 18 -10.60 -12.61 -7.21
CA ALA A 18 -10.44 -11.16 -7.29
C ALA A 18 -9.42 -10.75 -6.23
N SER A 19 -8.22 -10.37 -6.66
CA SER A 19 -7.21 -9.81 -5.75
C SER A 19 -7.72 -8.47 -5.21
N TYR A 20 -7.91 -8.40 -3.89
CA TYR A 20 -8.32 -7.20 -3.18
C TYR A 20 -7.12 -6.24 -3.09
N VAL A 21 -7.28 -5.05 -3.66
CA VAL A 21 -6.31 -3.95 -3.57
C VAL A 21 -7.05 -2.71 -3.12
N ASN A 22 -6.90 -2.34 -1.85
CA ASN A 22 -7.46 -1.11 -1.32
C ASN A 22 -6.37 -0.04 -1.25
N SER A 23 -6.59 1.09 -1.89
CA SER A 23 -5.61 2.16 -1.99
C SER A 23 -6.23 3.49 -1.59
N CYS A 24 -5.64 4.12 -0.57
CA CYS A 24 -6.11 5.37 -0.01
C CYS A 24 -5.03 6.44 -0.12
N LEU A 25 -5.42 7.63 -0.57
CA LEU A 25 -4.58 8.81 -0.54
C LEU A 25 -4.80 9.55 0.78
N LEU A 26 -3.77 9.62 1.61
CA LEU A 26 -3.84 10.24 2.92
C LEU A 26 -3.04 11.54 2.89
N THR A 27 -3.64 12.62 3.36
CA THR A 27 -2.94 13.89 3.60
C THR A 27 -2.86 14.11 5.10
N GLY A 28 -1.65 14.31 5.60
CA GLY A 28 -1.40 14.41 7.03
C GLY A 28 -0.30 15.40 7.38
N VAL A 29 -0.28 15.79 8.65
CA VAL A 29 0.71 16.69 9.23
C VAL A 29 1.76 15.89 9.98
N VAL A 30 3.03 16.12 9.68
CA VAL A 30 4.17 15.48 10.35
C VAL A 30 4.25 15.96 11.80
N LEU A 31 4.22 15.02 12.75
CA LEU A 31 4.19 15.33 14.19
C LEU A 31 5.58 15.49 14.81
N LYS A 32 6.60 14.87 14.21
CA LYS A 32 8.00 14.94 14.64
C LYS A 32 8.91 15.07 13.41
N PRO A 33 10.00 15.86 13.48
CA PRO A 33 10.95 15.90 12.39
C PRO A 33 11.54 14.51 12.15
N THR A 34 11.79 14.16 10.89
CA THR A 34 12.33 12.86 10.50
C THR A 34 13.03 12.98 9.14
N SER A 35 13.93 12.06 8.83
CA SER A 35 14.66 12.03 7.57
C SER A 35 14.89 10.60 7.12
N THR A 36 15.08 10.42 5.81
CA THR A 36 15.40 9.11 5.24
C THR A 36 16.69 8.57 5.84
N MET A 37 16.64 7.33 6.32
CA MET A 37 17.79 6.58 6.82
C MET A 37 18.24 5.59 5.76
N MET A 38 19.54 5.59 5.46
CA MET A 38 20.18 4.58 4.62
C MET A 38 20.69 3.45 5.52
N MET A 39 20.46 2.21 5.11
CA MET A 39 20.92 1.01 5.77
C MET A 39 21.69 0.17 4.75
N SER A 40 22.95 -0.13 5.03
CA SER A 40 23.72 -1.11 4.27
C SER A 40 23.70 -2.44 5.00
N PHE A 41 23.59 -3.53 4.26
CA PHE A 41 23.70 -4.88 4.81
C PHE A 41 24.43 -5.80 3.82
N THR A 42 25.34 -6.61 4.37
CA THR A 42 26.05 -7.62 3.61
C THR A 42 25.13 -8.82 3.42
N SER A 43 24.82 -9.15 2.17
CA SER A 43 24.12 -10.38 1.80
C SER A 43 25.11 -11.36 1.13
N PRO A 44 24.79 -12.65 1.03
CA PRO A 44 25.61 -13.62 0.27
C PRO A 44 25.82 -13.21 -1.20
N GLU A 45 24.94 -12.37 -1.74
CA GLU A 45 24.99 -11.85 -3.11
C GLU A 45 25.72 -10.50 -3.23
N GLY A 46 26.30 -9.99 -2.13
CA GLY A 46 27.02 -8.71 -2.07
C GLY A 46 26.37 -7.69 -1.12
N GLU A 47 26.96 -6.49 -1.08
CA GLU A 47 26.42 -5.35 -0.33
C GLU A 47 25.11 -4.87 -0.95
N ARG A 48 24.08 -4.76 -0.12
CA ARG A 48 22.79 -4.20 -0.51
C ARG A 48 22.50 -2.96 0.34
N GLU A 49 21.89 -1.98 -0.30
CA GLU A 49 21.40 -0.78 0.36
C GLU A 49 19.87 -0.80 0.41
N ALA A 50 19.31 -0.39 1.55
CA ALA A 50 17.90 -0.08 1.70
C ALA A 50 17.75 1.28 2.35
N SER A 51 16.78 2.06 1.88
CA SER A 51 16.36 3.28 2.56
C SER A 51 15.03 3.06 3.28
N LYS A 52 14.87 3.73 4.43
CA LYS A 52 13.63 3.73 5.21
C LYS A 52 13.34 5.11 5.75
N LEU A 53 12.06 5.43 5.91
CA LEU A 53 11.62 6.66 6.54
C LEU A 53 10.48 6.34 7.52
N SER A 54 10.73 6.55 8.81
CA SER A 54 9.73 6.43 9.86
C SER A 54 9.07 7.78 10.09
N VAL A 55 7.75 7.85 9.93
CA VAL A 55 6.98 9.10 10.03
C VAL A 55 5.81 8.93 10.98
N LYS A 56 5.67 9.88 11.91
CA LYS A 56 4.46 10.02 12.72
C LYS A 56 3.57 11.13 12.16
N LEU A 57 2.35 10.80 11.79
CA LEU A 57 1.44 11.68 11.06
C LEU A 57 0.09 11.83 11.76
N GLN A 58 -0.46 13.04 11.78
CA GLN A 58 -1.87 13.27 12.06
C GLN A 58 -2.63 13.41 10.74
N ILE A 59 -3.53 12.47 10.44
CA ILE A 59 -4.25 12.44 9.17
C ILE A 59 -5.38 13.48 9.19
N GLN A 60 -5.35 14.39 8.22
CA GLN A 60 -6.34 15.45 8.02
C GLN A 60 -7.39 15.07 6.99
N LYS A 61 -6.95 14.39 5.92
CA LYS A 61 -7.79 13.98 4.80
C LYS A 61 -7.45 12.56 4.38
N ALA A 62 -8.47 11.77 4.06
CA ALA A 62 -8.32 10.46 3.47
C ALA A 62 -9.27 10.35 2.29
N GLU A 63 -8.75 9.92 1.14
CA GLU A 63 -9.50 9.84 -0.12
C GLU A 63 -9.28 8.48 -0.75
N LYS A 64 -10.28 7.96 -1.45
CA LYS A 64 -10.13 6.77 -2.27
C LYS A 64 -9.15 7.05 -3.41
N HIS A 65 -8.26 6.10 -3.71
CA HIS A 65 -7.32 6.19 -4.81
C HIS A 65 -7.28 4.88 -5.59
N GLY A 66 -7.81 4.88 -6.81
CA GLY A 66 -7.98 3.67 -7.62
C GLY A 66 -9.22 2.85 -7.22
N ARG A 67 -9.15 1.52 -7.32
CA ARG A 67 -10.25 0.59 -7.02
C ARG A 67 -10.34 0.26 -5.52
N ALA A 68 -10.46 1.29 -4.69
CA ALA A 68 -10.61 1.12 -3.25
C ALA A 68 -12.05 0.71 -2.89
N ASP A 69 -12.22 -0.53 -2.46
CA ASP A 69 -13.48 -1.11 -1.98
C ASP A 69 -13.81 -0.61 -0.57
N SER A 70 -14.07 0.69 -0.43
CA SER A 70 -14.44 1.38 0.83
C SER A 70 -13.41 1.27 1.98
N GLY A 71 -13.47 2.15 2.99
CA GLY A 71 -12.60 2.06 4.19
C GLY A 71 -11.58 3.17 4.40
N CYS A 72 -11.34 4.06 3.42
CA CYS A 72 -10.38 5.17 3.59
C CYS A 72 -10.78 6.17 4.69
N ASP A 73 -12.08 6.35 4.94
CA ASP A 73 -12.57 7.26 5.99
C ASP A 73 -12.10 6.86 7.39
N GLY A 74 -11.78 5.57 7.58
CA GLY A 74 -11.23 5.05 8.83
C GLY A 74 -9.87 5.64 9.22
N PHE A 75 -9.18 6.35 8.31
CA PHE A 75 -7.92 7.04 8.62
C PHE A 75 -8.12 8.48 9.09
N LYS A 76 -9.26 9.11 8.81
CA LYS A 76 -9.48 10.54 9.07
C LYS A 76 -9.39 10.84 10.56
N GLY A 77 -8.58 11.82 10.95
CA GLY A 77 -8.38 12.22 12.34
C GLY A 77 -7.53 11.27 13.18
N LYS A 78 -7.01 10.17 12.61
CA LYS A 78 -6.10 9.27 13.33
C LYS A 78 -4.66 9.76 13.29
N THR A 79 -3.93 9.47 14.37
CA THR A 79 -2.47 9.49 14.34
C THR A 79 -1.98 8.15 13.81
N LEU A 80 -1.10 8.17 12.81
CA LEU A 80 -0.41 6.99 12.30
C LEU A 80 1.08 7.08 12.60
N ASP A 81 1.68 5.95 12.96
CA ASP A 81 3.13 5.75 13.03
C ASP A 81 3.48 4.73 11.95
N ILE A 82 4.15 5.18 10.89
CA ILE A 82 4.34 4.40 9.67
C ILE A 82 5.81 4.33 9.28
N GLN A 83 6.17 3.24 8.63
CA GLN A 83 7.44 3.11 7.93
C GLN A 83 7.18 3.09 6.43
N ILE A 84 7.92 3.94 5.71
CA ILE A 84 7.95 3.95 4.25
C ILE A 84 9.25 3.26 3.85
N ASP A 85 9.12 2.17 3.10
CA ASP A 85 10.25 1.42 2.56
C ASP A 85 10.67 2.05 1.22
N GLN A 86 11.98 2.14 0.99
CA GLN A 86 12.59 2.74 -0.20
C GLN A 86 12.08 4.16 -0.55
N PRO A 87 11.98 5.10 0.41
CA PRO A 87 11.60 6.47 0.11
C PRO A 87 12.72 7.21 -0.64
N PRO A 88 12.39 8.31 -1.34
CA PRO A 88 13.39 9.26 -1.81
C PRO A 88 14.19 9.84 -0.62
N LEU A 89 15.40 10.33 -0.88
CA LEU A 89 16.20 11.02 0.13
C LEU A 89 15.53 12.35 0.47
N ILE A 90 14.92 12.44 1.65
CA ILE A 90 14.16 13.61 2.08
C ILE A 90 14.25 13.81 3.59
N SER A 91 14.14 15.07 4.01
CA SER A 91 13.95 15.48 5.40
C SER A 91 12.61 16.18 5.55
N LEU A 92 11.79 15.69 6.49
CA LEU A 92 10.48 16.22 6.81
C LEU A 92 10.52 16.98 8.14
N LYS A 93 9.91 18.16 8.16
CA LYS A 93 9.84 19.00 9.37
C LYS A 93 8.55 18.74 10.13
N LYS A 94 8.56 18.93 11.46
CA LYS A 94 7.32 18.99 12.25
C LYS A 94 6.40 20.08 11.70
N GLY A 95 5.11 19.78 11.60
CA GLY A 95 4.10 20.69 11.04
C GLY A 95 4.01 20.64 9.51
N GLN A 96 4.93 19.98 8.82
CA GLN A 96 4.87 19.86 7.36
C GLN A 96 3.69 19.00 6.94
N MET A 97 2.89 19.49 5.99
CA MET A 97 1.84 18.71 5.36
C MET A 97 2.45 17.84 4.27
N ILE A 98 2.17 16.54 4.31
CA ILE A 98 2.61 15.59 3.31
C ILE A 98 1.44 14.74 2.82
N LYS A 99 1.62 14.13 1.65
CA LYS A 99 0.68 13.20 1.05
C LYS A 99 1.34 11.83 0.94
N ILE A 100 0.65 10.81 1.40
CA ILE A 100 1.08 9.42 1.31
C ILE A 100 -0.03 8.59 0.66
N GLN A 101 0.37 7.54 -0.04
CA GLN A 101 -0.54 6.48 -0.47
C GLN A 101 -0.41 5.32 0.51
N SER A 102 -1.54 4.86 1.06
CA SER A 102 -1.61 3.59 1.77
C SER A 102 -2.19 2.54 0.84
N MET A 103 -1.51 1.41 0.68
CA MET A 103 -2.00 0.28 -0.11
C MET A 103 -2.13 -0.94 0.80
N LEU A 104 -3.31 -1.56 0.78
CA LEU A 104 -3.59 -2.85 1.39
C LEU A 104 -3.84 -3.85 0.26
N LYS A 105 -2.99 -4.86 0.16
CA LYS A 105 -3.08 -5.88 -0.89
C LYS A 105 -3.12 -7.28 -0.29
N ASP A 106 -3.87 -8.18 -0.91
CA ASP A 106 -3.82 -9.61 -0.57
C ASP A 106 -2.38 -10.15 -0.66
N ALA A 107 -1.96 -10.84 0.38
CA ALA A 107 -0.62 -11.37 0.48
C ALA A 107 -0.47 -12.74 -0.22
N PHE A 108 -1.08 -12.99 -1.40
CA PHE A 108 -1.00 -14.32 -2.04
C PHE A 108 0.45 -14.74 -2.36
N PRO A 109 0.88 -16.00 -2.08
CA PRO A 109 0.10 -17.16 -1.58
C PRO A 109 -0.05 -17.25 -0.06
N GLN A 110 0.47 -16.28 0.70
CA GLN A 110 0.31 -16.21 2.16
C GLN A 110 -1.12 -15.76 2.51
N GLN A 111 -1.65 -16.26 3.63
CA GLN A 111 -2.93 -15.77 4.15
C GLN A 111 -2.73 -14.38 4.79
N GLY A 112 -3.62 -13.45 4.48
CA GLY A 112 -3.67 -12.12 5.09
C GLY A 112 -3.48 -10.97 4.10
N TYR A 113 -3.27 -9.78 4.66
CA TYR A 113 -3.11 -8.54 3.90
C TYR A 113 -1.75 -7.91 4.19
N ARG A 114 -1.10 -7.39 3.16
CA ARG A 114 0.10 -6.57 3.30
C ARG A 114 -0.27 -5.10 3.15
N GLN A 115 0.00 -4.32 4.20
CA GLN A 115 -0.12 -2.87 4.16
C GLN A 115 1.24 -2.25 3.84
N SER A 116 1.27 -1.34 2.87
CA SER A 116 2.44 -0.53 2.54
C SER A 116 2.07 0.94 2.44
N TYR A 117 3.10 1.78 2.56
CA TYR A 117 2.98 3.22 2.45
C TYR A 117 4.00 3.76 1.46
N THR A 118 3.60 4.74 0.66
CA THR A 118 4.47 5.41 -0.31
C THR A 118 4.31 6.92 -0.18
N LEU A 119 5.44 7.64 -0.16
CA LEU A 119 5.42 9.10 -0.16
C LEU A 119 5.08 9.62 -1.55
N ILE A 120 4.10 10.51 -1.64
CA ILE A 120 3.73 11.18 -2.90
C ILE A 120 4.40 12.55 -2.93
N LEU A 121 5.46 12.68 -3.72
CA LEU A 121 6.11 13.97 -3.95
C LEU A 121 5.23 14.86 -4.84
N PRO A 122 5.15 16.17 -4.58
CA PRO A 122 4.58 17.11 -5.52
C PRO A 122 5.39 17.07 -6.83
N LYS A 123 4.70 17.08 -7.97
CA LYS A 123 5.32 17.21 -9.30
C LYS A 123 5.82 18.62 -9.53
#